data_AF-A0A401TRZ4-F1
#
_entry.id   AF-A0A401TRZ4-F1
#
_cell.length_a   1.000
_cell.length_b   1.000
_cell.length_c   1.000
_cell.angle_alpha   90.00
_cell.angle_beta   90.00
_cell.angle_gamma   90.00
#
_symmetry.space_group_name_H-M   'P 1'
#
loop_
_entity.id
_entity.type
_entity.pdbx_description
1 polymer ?
#
loop_
_entity_poly.entity_id
_entity_poly.type
_entity_poly.pdbx_seq_one_letter_code
_entity_poly.pdbx_strand_id
1 'polypeptide(L)'
;YHIRSTHQDTFYPLQYDNLNVIESFGRNSRISFPYRRIEKLRNVPPGERRTAGMLTHVYHLFPNVMLSTFPTNRLMTVLEPLAVDRTRLVTYTLSNQIAADDGRAAVAQGRDFVTAGAAEDREMACAAQRGLATRANDHFTFGLFEGAIRHFHQNLAAIIERGASAR
;
A
#
# COMPACT_ATOMS: atom_id res chain seq x y z
N TYR A 1 6.91 2.21 -10.44
CA TYR A 1 5.76 3.08 -10.58
C TYR A 1 5.36 3.60 -9.20
N HIS A 2 4.97 4.87 -9.11
CA HIS A 2 4.78 5.79 -7.95
C HIS A 2 5.90 5.88 -6.89
N ILE A 3 6.62 4.80 -6.56
CA ILE A 3 7.64 4.83 -5.50
C ILE A 3 8.69 5.93 -5.74
N ARG A 4 9.25 6.03 -6.95
CA ARG A 4 10.25 7.07 -7.28
C ARG A 4 9.70 8.49 -7.17
N SER A 5 8.47 8.71 -7.63
CA SER A 5 7.90 10.07 -7.72
C SER A 5 7.39 10.56 -6.37
N THR A 6 6.72 9.67 -5.61
CA THR A 6 6.03 10.00 -4.36
C THR A 6 6.96 9.89 -3.15
N HIS A 7 7.79 8.84 -3.09
CA HIS A 7 8.56 8.49 -1.90
C HIS A 7 10.05 8.79 -2.06
N GLN A 8 10.37 10.00 -2.49
CA GLN A 8 11.74 10.43 -2.77
C GLN A 8 12.61 10.38 -1.50
N ASP A 9 12.03 10.80 -0.37
CA ASP A 9 12.74 10.93 0.90
C ASP A 9 12.57 9.70 1.81
N THR A 10 11.65 8.79 1.46
CA THR A 10 11.35 7.60 2.28
C THR A 10 11.68 6.27 1.58
N PHE A 11 10.76 5.69 0.83
CA PHE A 11 10.85 4.31 0.35
C PHE A 11 11.80 4.13 -0.84
N TYR A 12 11.90 5.09 -1.76
CA TYR A 12 12.68 4.94 -3.00
C TYR A 12 14.19 4.68 -2.80
N PRO A 13 14.87 5.29 -1.81
CA PRO A 13 16.24 4.93 -1.48
C PRO A 13 16.44 3.44 -1.14
N LEU A 14 15.42 2.80 -0.56
CA LEU A 14 15.50 1.42 -0.06
C LEU A 14 14.84 0.39 -0.98
N GLN A 15 13.86 0.80 -1.78
CA GLN A 15 13.06 -0.07 -2.63
C GLN A 15 13.35 0.15 -4.11
N TYR A 16 13.09 -0.86 -4.93
CA TYR A 16 13.12 -0.67 -6.37
C TYR A 16 11.86 0.04 -6.85
N ASP A 17 12.05 0.94 -7.81
CA ASP A 17 10.95 1.50 -8.55
C ASP A 17 10.54 0.54 -9.67
N ASN A 18 9.23 0.34 -9.82
CA ASN A 18 8.62 -0.35 -10.97
C ASN A 18 8.94 -1.84 -11.12
N LEU A 19 9.29 -2.52 -10.03
CA LEU A 19 9.48 -3.98 -10.00
C LEU A 19 8.43 -4.67 -9.12
N ASN A 20 7.27 -4.02 -8.91
CA ASN A 20 6.22 -4.56 -8.07
C ASN A 20 5.42 -5.68 -8.77
N VAL A 21 5.01 -6.68 -7.99
CA VAL A 21 4.12 -7.75 -8.44
C VAL A 21 2.72 -7.47 -7.88
N ILE A 22 1.71 -7.52 -8.74
CA ILE A 22 0.30 -7.32 -8.37
C ILE A 22 -0.45 -8.64 -8.52
N GLU A 23 -1.16 -9.04 -7.48
CA GLU A 23 -1.96 -10.25 -7.43
C GLU A 23 -3.36 -9.94 -6.89
N SER A 24 -4.38 -10.62 -7.41
CA SER A 24 -5.75 -10.52 -6.93
C SER A 24 -6.22 -11.85 -6.34
N PHE A 25 -7.02 -11.82 -5.29
CA PHE A 25 -7.64 -13.00 -4.68
C PHE A 25 -9.04 -12.65 -4.17
N GLY A 26 -10.06 -13.11 -4.90
CA GLY A 26 -11.42 -12.61 -4.73
C GLY A 26 -11.48 -11.09 -4.98
N ARG A 27 -12.13 -10.35 -4.07
CA ARG A 27 -12.21 -8.88 -4.15
C ARG A 27 -10.96 -8.15 -3.65
N ASN A 28 -10.04 -8.89 -3.04
CA ASN A 28 -8.83 -8.33 -2.45
C ASN A 28 -7.68 -8.32 -3.46
N SER A 29 -6.66 -7.52 -3.17
CA SER A 29 -5.41 -7.52 -3.93
C SER A 29 -4.20 -7.41 -3.02
N ARG A 30 -3.06 -7.87 -3.52
CA ARG A 30 -1.74 -7.71 -2.91
C ARG A 30 -0.80 -7.07 -3.92
N ILE A 31 -0.02 -6.11 -3.45
CA ILE A 31 1.13 -5.57 -4.17
C ILE A 31 2.39 -5.93 -3.38
N SER A 32 3.37 -6.51 -4.05
CA SER A 32 4.66 -6.88 -3.45
C SER A 32 5.74 -5.94 -3.98
N PHE A 33 6.42 -5.23 -3.09
CA PHE A 33 7.50 -4.30 -3.44
C PHE A 33 8.85 -4.85 -2.94
N PRO A 34 9.84 -5.05 -3.82
CA PRO A 34 11.15 -5.51 -3.41
C PRO A 34 12.00 -4.37 -2.87
N TYR A 35 12.60 -4.61 -1.70
CA TYR A 35 13.74 -3.81 -1.26
C TYR A 35 14.97 -4.14 -2.09
N ARG A 36 15.88 -3.18 -2.26
CA ARG A 36 17.18 -3.39 -2.94
C ARG A 36 17.99 -4.52 -2.33
N ARG A 37 17.84 -4.78 -1.02
CA ARG A 37 18.47 -5.92 -0.31
C ARG A 37 18.02 -7.30 -0.82
N ILE A 38 16.96 -7.41 -1.62
CA ILE A 38 16.57 -8.68 -2.26
C ILE A 38 17.70 -9.26 -3.12
N GLU A 39 18.60 -8.42 -3.62
CA GLU A 39 19.78 -8.82 -4.39
C GLU A 39 20.71 -9.79 -3.64
N LYS A 40 20.68 -9.79 -2.30
CA LYS A 40 21.39 -10.77 -1.47
C LYS A 40 20.94 -12.21 -1.74
N LEU A 41 19.75 -12.41 -2.30
CA LEU A 41 19.20 -13.72 -2.66
C LEU A 41 19.62 -14.21 -4.06
N ARG A 42 20.33 -13.39 -4.84
CA ARG A 42 20.69 -13.70 -6.24
C ARG A 42 21.43 -15.03 -6.37
N ASN A 43 22.39 -15.27 -5.48
CA ASN A 43 23.23 -16.47 -5.46
C ASN A 43 22.73 -17.56 -4.51
N VAL A 44 21.58 -17.36 -3.85
CA VAL A 44 20.97 -18.35 -2.96
C VAL A 44 20.14 -19.33 -3.80
N PRO A 45 20.29 -20.67 -3.63
CA PRO A 45 19.49 -21.66 -4.34
C PRO A 45 17.98 -21.42 -4.15
N PRO A 46 17.13 -21.63 -5.18
CA PRO A 46 15.70 -21.29 -5.11
C PRO A 46 14.95 -21.84 -3.88
N GLY A 47 15.21 -23.09 -3.47
CA GLY A 47 14.55 -23.71 -2.30
C GLY A 47 14.97 -23.12 -0.95
N GLU A 48 16.13 -22.47 -0.90
CA GLU A 48 16.69 -21.87 0.32
C GLU A 48 16.37 -20.38 0.44
N ARG A 49 15.85 -19.75 -0.62
CA ARG A 49 15.50 -18.33 -0.59
C ARG A 49 14.44 -18.05 0.47
N ARG A 50 14.64 -16.97 1.23
CA ARG A 50 13.69 -16.45 2.22
C ARG A 50 13.44 -14.96 1.93
N THR A 51 12.19 -14.61 1.66
CA THR A 51 11.80 -13.23 1.31
C THR A 51 11.49 -12.36 2.52
N ALA A 52 11.52 -12.92 3.73
CA ALA A 52 11.26 -12.20 4.98
C ALA A 52 12.16 -10.96 5.10
N GLY A 53 11.52 -9.80 5.19
CA GLY A 53 12.16 -8.48 5.19
C GLY A 53 12.82 -8.06 3.87
N MET A 54 12.87 -8.92 2.85
CA MET A 54 13.35 -8.55 1.50
C MET A 54 12.25 -7.91 0.65
N LEU A 55 10.98 -8.13 1.03
CA LEU A 55 9.80 -7.56 0.41
C LEU A 55 8.97 -6.80 1.45
N THR A 56 8.30 -5.74 1.03
CA THR A 56 7.09 -5.25 1.69
C THR A 56 5.88 -5.65 0.85
N HIS A 57 4.79 -6.01 1.51
CA HIS A 57 3.53 -6.34 0.86
C HIS A 57 2.49 -5.34 1.34
N VAL A 58 1.69 -4.84 0.41
CA VAL A 58 0.50 -4.03 0.69
C VAL A 58 -0.70 -4.81 0.21
N TYR A 59 -1.52 -5.23 1.16
CA TYR A 59 -2.79 -5.88 0.90
C TYR A 59 -3.90 -4.83 0.95
N HIS A 60 -4.73 -4.78 -0.08
CA HIS A 60 -6.03 -4.13 0.00
C HIS A 60 -7.07 -5.20 0.29
N LEU A 61 -7.58 -5.16 1.51
CA LEU A 61 -8.69 -5.98 1.97
C LEU A 61 -9.96 -5.18 1.72
N PHE A 62 -10.68 -5.60 0.69
CA PHE A 62 -11.87 -4.90 0.23
C PHE A 62 -12.93 -4.84 1.34
N PRO A 63 -13.61 -3.70 1.55
CA PRO A 63 -13.53 -2.49 0.72
C PRO A 63 -12.50 -1.45 1.17
N ASN A 64 -12.13 -1.42 2.45
CA ASN A 64 -11.56 -0.22 3.06
C ASN A 64 -10.42 -0.47 4.06
N VAL A 65 -9.81 -1.66 4.05
CA VAL A 65 -8.70 -1.98 4.94
C VAL A 65 -7.43 -2.18 4.11
N MET A 66 -6.34 -1.56 4.55
CA MET A 66 -5.00 -1.78 4.02
C MET A 66 -4.15 -2.47 5.09
N LEU A 67 -3.47 -3.55 4.71
CA LEU A 67 -2.50 -4.23 5.57
C LEU A 67 -1.13 -4.20 4.90
N SER A 68 -0.18 -3.50 5.51
CA SER A 68 1.19 -3.37 5.01
C SER A 68 2.18 -4.13 5.90
N THR A 69 3.12 -4.85 5.29
CA THR A 69 4.11 -5.67 6.02
C THR A 69 5.52 -5.12 5.87
N PHE A 70 6.11 -4.64 6.96
CA PHE A 70 7.50 -4.17 6.99
C PHE A 70 8.40 -5.12 7.79
N PRO A 71 9.73 -4.97 7.72
CA PRO A 71 10.66 -5.85 8.43
C PRO A 71 10.44 -5.92 9.95
N THR A 72 10.06 -4.81 10.60
CA THR A 72 9.90 -4.72 12.06
C THR A 72 8.45 -4.63 12.51
N ASN A 73 7.53 -4.23 11.64
CA ASN A 73 6.14 -3.96 11.99
C ASN A 73 5.17 -4.35 10.86
N ARG A 74 3.90 -4.51 11.21
CA ARG A 74 2.78 -4.56 10.27
C ARG A 74 1.84 -3.42 10.61
N LEU A 75 1.31 -2.75 9.59
CA LEU A 75 0.35 -1.68 9.76
C LEU A 75 -0.97 -2.09 9.16
N MET A 76 -2.03 -2.05 9.97
CA MET A 76 -3.40 -2.17 9.50
C MET A 76 -4.05 -0.79 9.54
N THR A 77 -4.38 -0.24 8.38
CA THR A 77 -5.07 1.04 8.25
C THR A 77 -6.49 0.82 7.77
N VAL A 78 -7.46 1.28 8.54
CA VAL A 78 -8.88 1.30 8.18
C VAL A 78 -9.23 2.69 7.65
N LEU A 79 -9.84 2.74 6.47
CA LEU A 79 -10.28 3.97 5.81
C LEU A 79 -11.79 4.13 6.07
N GLU A 80 -12.14 5.03 6.99
CA GLU A 80 -13.52 5.30 7.35
C GLU A 80 -14.04 6.54 6.60
N PRO A 81 -15.05 6.39 5.72
CA PRO A 81 -15.62 7.53 5.02
C PRO A 81 -16.36 8.43 6.01
N LEU A 82 -16.06 9.73 6.00
CA LEU A 82 -16.77 10.75 6.78
C LEU A 82 -17.66 11.62 5.90
N ALA A 83 -17.21 11.88 4.67
CA ALA A 83 -17.95 12.57 3.63
C ALA A 83 -17.37 12.16 2.26
N VAL A 84 -17.96 12.64 1.16
CA VAL A 84 -17.49 12.37 -0.22
C VAL A 84 -16.04 12.80 -0.43
N ASP A 85 -15.57 13.81 0.29
CA ASP A 85 -14.24 14.42 0.19
C ASP A 85 -13.37 14.24 1.45
N ARG A 86 -13.83 13.45 2.43
CA ARG A 86 -13.14 13.28 3.72
C ARG A 86 -13.17 11.85 4.21
N THR A 87 -11.98 11.36 4.57
CA THR A 87 -11.76 10.00 5.10
C THR A 87 -10.95 10.09 6.38
N ARG A 88 -11.38 9.38 7.42
CA ARG A 88 -10.59 9.16 8.63
C ARG A 88 -9.74 7.90 8.45
N LEU A 89 -8.44 8.01 8.69
CA LEU A 89 -7.52 6.88 8.68
C LEU A 89 -7.27 6.45 10.13
N VAL A 90 -7.59 5.19 10.45
CA VAL A 90 -7.28 4.59 11.75
C VAL A 90 -6.21 3.54 11.54
N THR A 91 -5.00 3.78 12.06
CA THR A 91 -3.84 2.90 11.83
C THR A 91 -3.42 2.20 13.11
N TYR A 92 -3.40 0.87 13.06
CA TYR A 92 -2.86 -0.01 14.10
C TYR A 92 -1.47 -0.47 13.68
N THR A 93 -0.48 -0.28 14.56
CA THR A 93 0.88 -0.80 14.37
C THR A 93 1.07 -2.04 15.22
N LEU A 94 1.44 -3.15 14.60
CA LEU A 94 1.67 -4.44 15.25
C LEU A 94 3.13 -4.86 15.06
N SER A 95 3.75 -5.40 16.11
CA SER A 95 5.08 -5.99 16.00
C SER A 95 5.23 -7.18 16.94
N ASN A 96 5.92 -8.21 16.45
CA ASN A 96 6.33 -9.38 17.24
C ASN A 96 7.75 -9.24 17.82
N GLN A 97 8.40 -8.08 17.64
CA GLN A 97 9.79 -7.85 18.05
C GLN A 97 9.92 -7.02 19.35
N ILE A 98 8.82 -6.49 19.88
CA ILE A 98 8.82 -5.57 21.05
C ILE A 98 9.40 -6.21 22.32
N ALA A 99 9.34 -7.54 22.44
CA ALA A 99 9.85 -8.28 23.58
C ALA A 99 11.37 -8.49 23.57
N ALA A 100 12.06 -8.20 22.45
CA ALA A 100 13.52 -8.28 22.36
C ALA A 100 14.20 -7.03 22.94
N ASP A 101 15.44 -7.17 23.41
CA ASP A 101 16.19 -6.13 24.14
C ASP A 101 16.37 -4.83 23.32
N ASP A 102 16.67 -4.94 22.02
CA ASP A 102 16.78 -3.84 21.07
C ASP A 102 15.50 -3.61 20.25
N GLY A 103 14.55 -4.54 20.34
CA GLY A 103 13.39 -4.59 19.46
C GLY A 103 12.44 -3.39 19.59
N ARG A 104 12.34 -2.78 20.77
CA ARG A 104 11.53 -1.55 20.96
C ARG A 104 12.05 -0.38 20.13
N ALA A 105 13.37 -0.16 20.11
CA ALA A 105 13.96 0.94 19.36
C ALA A 105 13.83 0.73 17.85
N ALA A 106 14.12 -0.48 17.36
CA ALA A 106 13.97 -0.84 15.95
C ALA A 106 12.51 -0.73 15.46
N VAL A 107 11.54 -1.12 16.30
CA VAL A 107 10.10 -0.97 16.00
C VAL A 107 9.71 0.51 15.95
N ALA A 108 10.18 1.33 16.89
CA ALA A 108 9.90 2.77 16.90
C ALA A 108 10.45 3.45 15.65
N GLN A 109 11.73 3.23 15.32
CA GLN A 109 12.35 3.79 14.11
C GLN A 109 11.62 3.33 12.84
N GLY A 110 11.28 2.04 12.75
CA GLY A 110 10.52 1.50 11.62
C GLY A 110 9.13 2.12 11.51
N ARG A 111 8.45 2.36 12.63
CA ARG A 111 7.13 3.02 12.65
C ARG A 111 7.26 4.45 12.14
N ASP A 112 8.20 5.22 12.67
CA ASP A 112 8.38 6.63 12.33
C ASP A 112 8.71 6.79 10.83
N PHE A 113 9.53 5.90 10.28
CA PHE A 113 9.80 5.83 8.84
C PHE A 113 8.55 5.57 7.99
N VAL A 114 7.69 4.64 8.42
CA VAL A 114 6.43 4.35 7.70
C VAL A 114 5.44 5.50 7.85
N THR A 115 5.38 6.17 9.00
CA THR A 115 4.56 7.37 9.21
C THR A 115 4.98 8.51 8.29
N ALA A 116 6.28 8.70 8.06
CA ALA A 116 6.77 9.68 7.09
C ALA A 116 6.29 9.35 5.67
N GLY A 117 6.42 8.09 5.22
CA GLY A 117 5.94 7.68 3.90
C GLY A 117 4.43 7.83 3.73
N ALA A 118 3.66 7.53 4.76
CA ALA A 118 2.20 7.72 4.76
C ALA A 118 1.80 9.21 4.67
N ALA A 119 2.66 10.13 5.11
CA ALA A 119 2.42 11.56 4.94
C ALA A 119 2.53 11.99 3.47
N GLU A 120 3.52 11.46 2.75
CA GLU A 120 3.69 11.69 1.30
C GLU A 120 2.48 11.14 0.52
N ASP A 121 2.01 9.92 0.84
CA ASP A 121 0.81 9.34 0.23
C ASP A 121 -0.44 10.21 0.44
N ARG A 122 -0.63 10.70 1.67
CA ARG A 122 -1.76 11.55 2.02
C ARG A 122 -1.73 12.87 1.25
N GLU A 123 -0.55 13.46 1.08
CA GLU A 123 -0.39 14.67 0.27
C GLU A 123 -0.81 14.44 -1.17
N MET A 124 -0.35 13.34 -1.78
CA MET A 124 -0.72 12.94 -3.14
C MET A 124 -2.23 12.69 -3.28
N ALA A 125 -2.84 11.97 -2.33
CA ALA A 125 -4.27 11.71 -2.34
C ALA A 125 -5.10 12.99 -2.22
N CYS A 126 -4.71 13.91 -1.32
CA CYS A 126 -5.37 15.20 -1.18
C CYS A 126 -5.19 16.08 -2.42
N ALA A 127 -4.03 16.04 -3.08
CA ALA A 127 -3.79 16.75 -4.33
C ALA A 127 -4.69 16.22 -5.46
N ALA A 128 -4.80 14.90 -5.60
CA ALA A 128 -5.72 14.27 -6.55
C ALA A 128 -7.18 14.69 -6.28
N GLN A 129 -7.62 14.69 -5.02
CA GLN A 129 -8.96 15.13 -4.65
C GLN A 129 -9.23 16.61 -5.01
N ARG A 130 -8.26 17.50 -4.79
CA ARG A 130 -8.38 18.91 -5.24
C ARG A 130 -8.47 19.02 -6.76
N GLY A 131 -7.71 18.21 -7.49
CA GLY A 131 -7.79 18.12 -8.94
C GLY A 131 -9.16 17.66 -9.44
N LEU A 132 -9.73 16.63 -8.81
CA LEU A 132 -11.07 16.12 -9.15
C LEU A 132 -12.16 17.19 -9.00
N ALA A 133 -12.06 18.05 -7.99
CA ALA A 133 -13.03 19.12 -7.74
C ALA A 133 -13.13 20.14 -8.90
N THR A 134 -12.11 20.24 -9.74
CA THR A 134 -12.09 21.16 -10.90
C THR A 134 -13.03 20.72 -12.03
N ARG A 135 -13.40 19.44 -12.10
CA ARG A 135 -14.18 18.83 -13.20
C ARG A 135 -13.57 19.05 -14.59
N ALA A 136 -12.26 19.27 -14.68
CA ALA A 136 -11.57 19.47 -15.95
C ALA A 136 -11.41 18.18 -16.79
N ASN A 137 -11.64 17.01 -16.18
CA ASN A 137 -11.53 15.70 -16.84
C ASN A 137 -12.87 14.97 -16.79
N ASP A 138 -13.32 14.45 -17.94
CA ASP A 138 -14.54 13.63 -18.04
C ASP A 138 -14.28 12.14 -17.75
N HIS A 139 -13.02 11.71 -17.84
CA HIS A 139 -12.64 10.32 -17.60
C HIS A 139 -11.20 10.22 -17.05
N PHE A 140 -10.91 9.12 -16.38
CA PHE A 140 -9.58 8.74 -15.91
C PHE A 140 -9.17 7.41 -16.52
N THR A 141 -7.91 7.31 -16.92
CA THR A 141 -7.34 6.08 -17.46
C THR A 141 -6.31 5.51 -16.49
N PHE A 142 -6.39 4.20 -16.23
CA PHE A 142 -5.40 3.49 -15.45
C PHE A 142 -4.30 2.95 -16.36
N GLY A 143 -3.05 3.25 -15.99
CA GLY A 143 -1.86 2.79 -16.67
C GLY A 143 -1.60 1.29 -16.50
N LEU A 144 -0.52 0.82 -17.14
CA LEU A 144 -0.12 -0.58 -17.16
C LEU A 144 0.11 -1.16 -15.75
N PHE A 145 0.68 -0.38 -14.84
CA PHE A 145 1.05 -0.81 -13.49
C PHE A 145 -0.03 -0.55 -12.43
N GLU A 146 -1.24 -0.14 -12.84
CA GLU A 146 -2.36 0.21 -11.95
C GLU A 146 -3.45 -0.88 -11.90
N GLY A 147 -3.08 -2.14 -12.17
CA GLY A 147 -4.00 -3.27 -12.22
C GLY A 147 -4.81 -3.47 -10.93
N ALA A 148 -4.22 -3.22 -9.76
CA ALA A 148 -4.91 -3.30 -8.47
C ALA A 148 -6.05 -2.26 -8.35
N ILE A 149 -5.82 -1.05 -8.84
CA ILE A 149 -6.82 0.04 -8.79
C ILE A 149 -7.98 -0.31 -9.72
N ARG A 150 -7.68 -0.80 -10.93
CA ARG A 150 -8.70 -1.32 -11.86
C ARG A 150 -9.55 -2.42 -11.24
N HIS A 151 -8.91 -3.39 -10.59
CA HIS A 151 -9.59 -4.50 -9.89
C HIS A 151 -10.51 -3.98 -8.78
N PHE A 152 -10.06 -3.01 -7.98
CA PHE A 152 -10.88 -2.37 -6.95
C PHE A 152 -12.13 -1.71 -7.56
N HIS A 153 -11.97 -0.87 -8.58
CA HIS A 153 -13.09 -0.15 -9.20
C HIS A 153 -14.11 -1.10 -9.84
N GLN A 154 -13.67 -2.18 -10.49
CA GLN A 154 -14.56 -3.20 -11.05
C GLN A 154 -15.40 -3.88 -9.97
N ASN A 155 -14.77 -4.25 -8.85
CA ASN A 155 -15.48 -4.89 -7.73
C ASN A 155 -16.45 -3.92 -7.02
N LEU A 156 -16.05 -2.65 -6.88
CA LEU A 156 -16.91 -1.62 -6.30
C LEU A 156 -18.13 -1.34 -7.17
N ALA A 157 -17.94 -1.16 -8.48
CA ALA A 157 -19.02 -0.96 -9.44
C ALA A 157 -20.04 -2.10 -9.40
N ALA A 158 -19.57 -3.36 -9.42
CA ALA A 158 -20.44 -4.52 -9.36
C ALA A 158 -21.30 -4.59 -8.07
N ILE A 159 -20.82 -4.06 -6.95
CA ILE A 159 -21.61 -3.98 -5.70
C ILE A 159 -22.64 -2.87 -5.77
N ILE A 160 -22.24 -1.69 -6.26
CA ILE A 160 -23.13 -0.53 -6.38
C ILE A 160 -24.29 -0.86 -7.34
N GLU A 161 -24.00 -1.45 -8.49
CA GLU A 161 -24.99 -1.83 -9.50
C GLU A 161 -25.96 -2.88 -8.96
N ARG A 162 -25.48 -3.94 -8.30
CA ARG A 162 -26.34 -4.94 -7.65
C ARG A 162 -27.23 -4.34 -6.57
N GLY A 163 -26.68 -3.41 -5.78
CA GLY A 163 -27.45 -2.71 -4.75
C GLY A 163 -28.53 -1.80 -5.33
N ALA A 164 -28.31 -1.24 -6.51
CA ALA A 164 -29.29 -0.44 -7.23
C ALA A 164 -30.41 -1.29 -7.86
N SER A 165 -30.08 -2.48 -8.41
CA SER A 165 -31.08 -3.40 -8.98
C SER A 165 -31.93 -4.15 -7.95
N ALA A 166 -31.53 -4.15 -6.67
CA ALA A 166 -32.25 -4.78 -5.58
C ALA A 166 -33.21 -3.83 -4.84
N ARG A 167 -33.31 -2.57 -5.27
CA ARG A 167 -34.25 -1.55 -4.78
C ARG A 167 -35.30 -1.26 -5.85
#